data_AF-A0AAN4Y7Q1-F1
#
_entry.id   AF-A0AAN4Y7Q1-F1
#
_cell.length_a   1.000
_cell.length_b   1.000
_cell.length_c   1.000
_cell.angle_alpha   90.00
_cell.angle_beta   90.00
_cell.angle_gamma   90.00
#
_symmetry.space_group_name_H-M   'P 1'
#
loop_
_entity.id
_entity.type
_entity.pdbx_description
1 polymer ?
#
loop_
_entity_poly.entity_id
_entity_poly.type
_entity_poly.pdbx_seq_one_letter_code
_entity_poly.pdbx_strand_id
1 'polypeptide(L)'
;MWTKPIDNVTLKRMGDQAETMRTLWERASKAKPQDLDLQMRWFTDAFEGDDWKSAQKVSRLDLIHSGVLAGTSKTEDLVSTCQEYFDNNKNKLYCFGDLQLYLAALGKEAVTKFVEYASKGQEGNVRFIQCPCLRFQADTLVKVKNDPFKGVTTINALKLEYCYELSTNGTNVTKIQVEDFISRCLQVYREVDRPERSSAPSTIESQPSDDLCLLAAMSLIRFSGIWISGNQDQIPDTILIRAAAILERLLIDSPHNYQALLLLVRIYLRLGAGSLALKVFSKLSVKQMQFETVAHNLFTRLATIHPHSAPPIEGAEYKDFNPQSAFVQALNFYRTAEVTTVRHRSNGLDLGSYVNIEGTIELQRRLKYSVCRRMWALDVRRMQRLAGGDPMGRYDEVGRCKNITYGGLSAHTYSTAMDPSPVTDQRVFDAFMNCEPTNQPTFEERMRLGPLPRVRYSLISVETAGQS
;
A
#
# COMPACT_ATOMS: atom_id res chain seq x y z
N MET A 1 -1.95 36.82 -31.83
CA MET A 1 -3.39 37.10 -32.01
C MET A 1 -4.11 35.88 -31.46
N TRP A 2 -4.36 35.70 -30.16
CA TRP A 2 -5.20 36.46 -29.24
C TRP A 2 -4.75 36.21 -27.78
N THR A 3 -4.27 37.23 -27.08
CA THR A 3 -4.26 37.27 -25.61
C THR A 3 -4.57 38.70 -25.22
N LYS A 4 -5.82 39.11 -25.40
CA LYS A 4 -6.32 40.31 -24.73
C LYS A 4 -6.50 39.96 -23.25
N PRO A 5 -6.10 40.84 -22.32
CA PRO A 5 -6.45 40.68 -20.91
C PRO A 5 -7.98 40.63 -20.80
N ILE A 6 -8.50 39.59 -20.15
CA ILE A 6 -9.92 39.47 -19.87
C ILE A 6 -10.20 40.39 -18.69
N ASP A 7 -10.78 41.56 -18.95
CA ASP A 7 -11.12 42.51 -17.92
C ASP A 7 -12.34 42.05 -17.10
N ASN A 8 -12.40 42.47 -15.85
CA ASN A 8 -13.46 42.12 -14.87
C ASN A 8 -14.88 42.49 -15.36
N VAL A 9 -14.97 43.46 -16.29
CA VAL A 9 -16.22 43.91 -16.92
C VAL A 9 -16.72 42.92 -17.98
N THR A 10 -15.82 42.21 -18.66
CA THR A 10 -16.16 41.20 -19.67
C THR A 10 -16.78 39.94 -19.05
N LEU A 11 -16.31 39.54 -17.85
CA LEU A 11 -16.83 38.38 -17.12
C LEU A 11 -18.25 38.62 -16.59
N LYS A 12 -18.57 39.85 -16.14
CA LYS A 12 -19.92 40.21 -15.65
C LYS A 12 -21.02 40.23 -16.73
N ARG A 13 -20.67 40.33 -18.03
CA ARG A 13 -21.64 40.42 -19.12
C ARG A 13 -22.17 39.06 -19.61
N MET A 14 -21.62 37.94 -19.15
CA MET A 14 -21.97 36.59 -19.63
C MET A 14 -23.00 35.87 -18.73
N GLY A 15 -24.09 36.56 -18.37
CA GLY A 15 -25.07 36.14 -17.36
C GLY A 15 -25.71 34.75 -17.53
N ASP A 16 -25.72 34.19 -18.74
CA ASP A 16 -26.41 32.92 -19.04
C ASP A 16 -25.47 31.71 -19.25
N GLN A 17 -24.19 31.86 -18.90
CA GLN A 17 -23.15 30.90 -19.25
C GLN A 17 -22.25 30.56 -18.04
N ALA A 18 -22.86 30.02 -16.98
CA ALA A 18 -22.21 29.74 -15.70
C ALA A 18 -20.99 28.80 -15.84
N GLU A 19 -21.07 27.77 -16.68
CA GLU A 19 -20.01 26.75 -16.84
C GLU A 19 -18.76 27.29 -17.58
N THR A 20 -18.96 28.10 -18.61
CA THR A 20 -17.88 28.80 -19.31
C THR A 20 -17.24 29.87 -18.43
N MET A 21 -18.01 30.58 -17.62
CA MET A 21 -17.47 31.54 -16.66
C MET A 21 -16.57 30.83 -15.62
N ARG A 22 -16.98 29.67 -15.11
CA ARG A 22 -16.22 28.86 -14.14
C ARG A 22 -14.88 28.37 -14.67
N THR A 23 -14.84 27.80 -15.87
CA THR A 23 -13.60 27.33 -16.50
C THR A 23 -12.62 28.48 -16.79
N LEU A 24 -13.15 29.67 -17.06
CA LEU A 24 -12.38 30.90 -17.20
C LEU A 24 -11.77 31.37 -15.87
N TRP A 25 -12.54 31.36 -14.78
CA TRP A 25 -12.04 31.69 -13.44
C TRP A 25 -10.97 30.70 -12.95
N GLU A 26 -11.15 29.40 -13.21
CA GLU A 26 -10.14 28.39 -12.86
C GLU A 26 -8.84 28.57 -13.69
N ARG A 27 -8.96 28.92 -14.96
CA ARG A 27 -7.79 29.23 -15.80
C ARG A 27 -7.10 30.50 -15.36
N ALA A 28 -7.86 31.52 -14.96
CA ALA A 28 -7.33 32.79 -14.48
C ALA A 28 -6.57 32.61 -13.15
N SER A 29 -7.11 31.84 -12.20
CA SER A 29 -6.48 31.57 -10.90
C SER A 29 -5.20 30.74 -11.04
N LYS A 30 -5.18 29.76 -11.96
CA LYS A 30 -3.96 28.98 -12.28
C LYS A 30 -2.90 29.81 -13.01
N ALA A 31 -3.31 30.79 -13.83
CA ALA A 31 -2.39 31.65 -14.56
C ALA A 31 -1.73 32.71 -13.67
N LYS A 32 -2.38 33.13 -12.57
CA LYS A 32 -1.84 34.12 -11.60
C LYS A 32 -1.92 33.60 -10.17
N PRO A 33 -1.04 32.66 -9.78
CA PRO A 33 -1.07 32.04 -8.46
C PRO A 33 -0.64 32.96 -7.30
N GLN A 34 -0.19 34.19 -7.56
CA GLN A 34 0.18 35.18 -6.54
C GLN A 34 -0.91 36.23 -6.29
N ASP A 35 -1.99 36.21 -7.08
CA ASP A 35 -3.10 37.17 -6.96
C ASP A 35 -4.14 36.65 -5.97
N LEU A 36 -4.02 37.10 -4.72
CA LEU A 36 -4.80 36.62 -3.58
C LEU A 36 -6.30 36.91 -3.75
N ASP A 37 -6.66 38.08 -4.28
CA ASP A 37 -8.06 38.48 -4.47
C ASP A 37 -8.75 37.61 -5.54
N LEU A 38 -8.02 37.27 -6.60
CA LEU A 38 -8.50 36.38 -7.65
C LEU A 38 -8.73 34.96 -7.12
N GLN A 39 -7.82 34.46 -6.26
CA GLN A 39 -7.96 33.16 -5.61
C GLN A 39 -9.12 33.12 -4.63
N MET A 40 -9.25 34.15 -3.78
CA MET A 40 -10.31 34.24 -2.78
C MET A 40 -11.68 34.34 -3.42
N ARG A 41 -11.83 35.07 -4.53
CA ARG A 41 -13.10 35.15 -5.27
C ARG A 41 -13.44 33.85 -5.99
N TRP A 42 -12.46 33.23 -6.67
CA TRP A 42 -12.68 31.91 -7.25
C TRP A 42 -13.08 30.88 -6.20
N PHE A 43 -12.48 30.93 -5.00
CA PHE A 43 -12.84 30.07 -3.87
C PHE A 43 -14.25 30.37 -3.34
N THR A 44 -14.62 31.64 -3.19
CA THR A 44 -15.93 32.08 -2.68
C THR A 44 -17.05 31.74 -3.67
N ASP A 45 -16.84 31.99 -4.96
CA ASP A 45 -17.81 31.64 -6.01
C ASP A 45 -17.98 30.12 -6.15
N ALA A 46 -16.91 29.34 -5.93
CA ALA A 46 -17.00 27.88 -5.88
C ALA A 46 -17.72 27.37 -4.61
N PHE A 47 -17.53 28.06 -3.48
CA PHE A 47 -18.20 27.79 -2.20
C PHE A 47 -19.70 28.10 -2.27
N GLU A 48 -20.08 29.24 -2.83
CA GLU A 48 -21.49 29.64 -3.03
C GLU A 48 -22.18 28.80 -4.13
N GLY A 49 -21.42 28.26 -5.08
CA GLY A 49 -21.91 27.41 -6.16
C GLY A 49 -22.06 25.92 -5.82
N ASP A 50 -21.79 25.51 -4.57
CA ASP A 50 -21.79 24.11 -4.10
C ASP A 50 -20.90 23.16 -4.95
N ASP A 51 -19.91 23.72 -5.67
CA ASP A 51 -19.01 22.99 -6.58
C ASP A 51 -17.72 22.62 -5.87
N TRP A 52 -17.87 21.74 -4.88
CA TRP A 52 -16.76 21.31 -4.03
C TRP A 52 -15.79 20.41 -4.83
N LYS A 53 -14.52 20.81 -4.91
CA LYS A 53 -13.45 19.89 -5.33
C LYS A 53 -13.26 18.80 -4.26
N SER A 54 -12.75 17.62 -4.63
CA SER A 54 -12.60 16.48 -3.71
C SER A 54 -11.96 16.84 -2.36
N ALA A 55 -10.91 17.66 -2.36
CA ALA A 55 -10.25 18.13 -1.13
C ALA A 55 -11.14 19.02 -0.24
N GLN A 56 -12.02 19.84 -0.83
CA GLN A 56 -12.96 20.67 -0.08
C GLN A 56 -14.10 19.83 0.50
N LYS A 57 -14.56 18.79 -0.22
CA LYS A 57 -15.54 17.82 0.29
C LYS A 57 -15.02 17.08 1.52
N VAL A 58 -13.77 16.64 1.48
CA VAL A 58 -13.09 16.02 2.63
C VAL A 58 -12.93 17.03 3.77
N SER A 59 -12.55 18.28 3.48
CA SER A 59 -12.43 19.33 4.51
C SER A 59 -13.75 19.63 5.22
N ARG A 60 -14.89 19.56 4.51
CA ARG A 60 -16.24 19.69 5.10
C ARG A 60 -16.55 18.52 6.03
N LEU A 61 -16.21 17.29 5.64
CA LEU A 61 -16.32 16.12 6.51
C LEU A 61 -15.45 16.27 7.77
N ASP A 62 -14.20 16.71 7.63
CA ASP A 62 -13.28 16.96 8.74
C ASP A 62 -13.82 17.99 9.73
N LEU A 63 -14.41 19.08 9.23
CA LEU A 63 -15.01 20.12 10.06
C LEU A 63 -16.18 19.57 10.91
N ILE A 64 -17.10 18.84 10.27
CA ILE A 64 -18.26 18.27 10.95
C ILE A 64 -17.83 17.17 11.92
N HIS A 65 -16.90 16.32 11.53
CA HIS A 65 -16.31 15.29 12.40
C HIS A 65 -15.66 15.92 13.64
N SER A 66 -14.87 16.99 13.47
CA SER A 66 -14.28 17.73 14.59
C SER A 66 -15.37 18.35 15.48
N GLY A 67 -16.44 18.87 14.90
CA GLY A 67 -17.60 19.38 15.62
C GLY A 67 -18.34 18.32 16.43
N VAL A 68 -18.47 17.10 15.90
CA VAL A 68 -19.05 15.95 16.63
C VAL A 68 -18.16 15.55 17.80
N LEU A 69 -16.83 15.49 17.61
CA LEU A 69 -15.89 15.22 18.69
C LEU A 69 -15.90 16.30 19.78
N ALA A 70 -16.10 17.56 19.39
CA ALA A 70 -16.22 18.70 20.31
C ALA A 70 -17.62 18.82 20.96
N GLY A 71 -18.59 17.98 20.56
CA GLY A 71 -19.97 18.03 21.05
C GLY A 71 -20.81 19.20 20.53
N THR A 72 -20.33 19.93 19.52
CA THR A 72 -21.03 21.09 18.92
C THR A 72 -21.99 20.69 17.79
N SER A 73 -21.81 19.51 17.20
CA SER A 73 -22.60 19.01 16.07
C SER A 73 -23.20 17.65 16.38
N LYS A 74 -24.33 17.30 15.75
CA LYS A 74 -25.01 16.01 15.99
C LYS A 74 -24.37 14.91 15.15
N THR A 75 -24.40 13.68 15.65
CA THR A 75 -23.97 12.49 14.90
C THR A 75 -24.79 12.25 13.63
N GLU A 76 -26.05 12.68 13.61
CA GLU A 76 -26.94 12.60 12.45
C GLU A 76 -26.44 13.46 11.28
N ASP A 77 -25.87 14.64 11.58
CA ASP A 77 -25.31 15.55 10.57
C ASP A 77 -24.05 14.95 9.92
N LEU A 78 -23.29 14.16 10.67
CA LEU A 78 -22.14 13.44 10.14
C LEU A 78 -22.57 12.31 9.20
N VAL A 79 -23.61 11.54 9.57
CA VAL A 79 -24.15 10.48 8.71
C VAL A 79 -24.67 11.04 7.39
N SER A 80 -25.44 12.13 7.42
CA SER A 80 -25.97 12.76 6.20
C SER A 80 -24.85 13.30 5.31
N THR A 81 -23.83 13.92 5.89
CA THR A 81 -22.66 14.40 5.14
C THR A 81 -21.86 13.23 4.54
N CYS A 82 -21.70 12.11 5.26
CA CYS A 82 -21.08 10.91 4.70
C CYS A 82 -21.88 10.33 3.53
N GLN A 83 -23.21 10.33 3.59
CA GLN A 83 -24.08 9.90 2.48
C GLN A 83 -23.93 10.80 1.26
N GLU A 84 -23.96 12.11 1.46
CA GLU A 84 -23.75 13.11 0.40
C GLU A 84 -22.36 12.94 -0.24
N TYR A 85 -21.32 12.70 0.57
CA TYR A 85 -19.98 12.43 0.07
C TYR A 85 -19.93 11.14 -0.77
N PHE A 86 -20.56 10.08 -0.28
CA PHE A 86 -20.60 8.79 -0.96
C PHE A 86 -21.29 8.91 -2.32
N ASP A 87 -22.45 9.56 -2.39
CA ASP A 87 -23.16 9.70 -3.66
C ASP A 87 -22.36 10.44 -4.73
N ASN A 88 -21.60 11.47 -4.30
CA ASN A 88 -20.74 12.24 -5.15
C ASN A 88 -19.48 11.49 -5.61
N ASN A 89 -18.95 10.58 -4.79
CA ASN A 89 -17.63 9.97 -5.00
C ASN A 89 -17.67 8.44 -5.16
N LYS A 90 -18.83 7.78 -5.16
CA LYS A 90 -18.97 6.31 -5.22
C LYS A 90 -18.24 5.64 -6.39
N ASN A 91 -18.08 6.34 -7.51
CA ASN A 91 -17.35 5.85 -8.69
C ASN A 91 -15.82 6.01 -8.59
N LYS A 92 -15.29 6.52 -7.47
CA LYS A 92 -13.86 6.83 -7.28
C LYS A 92 -13.23 5.87 -6.27
N LEU A 93 -12.02 5.39 -6.55
CA LEU A 93 -11.33 4.38 -5.72
C LEU A 93 -10.96 4.88 -4.32
N TYR A 94 -10.76 6.20 -4.16
CA TYR A 94 -10.40 6.81 -2.88
C TYR A 94 -11.60 6.95 -1.93
N CYS A 95 -12.84 6.76 -2.40
CA CYS A 95 -14.06 6.98 -1.60
C CYS A 95 -14.07 6.18 -0.30
N PHE A 96 -13.67 4.90 -0.35
CA PHE A 96 -13.56 4.07 0.85
C PHE A 96 -12.53 4.64 1.85
N GLY A 97 -11.34 5.00 1.36
CA GLY A 97 -10.24 5.48 2.21
C GLY A 97 -10.58 6.79 2.90
N ASP A 98 -11.23 7.72 2.19
CA ASP A 98 -11.65 9.00 2.76
C ASP A 98 -12.73 8.81 3.84
N LEU A 99 -13.68 7.90 3.62
CA LEU A 99 -14.78 7.65 4.56
C LEU A 99 -14.36 6.84 5.80
N GLN A 100 -13.26 6.09 5.73
CA GLN A 100 -12.84 5.18 6.79
C GLN A 100 -12.63 5.90 8.13
N LEU A 101 -12.04 7.09 8.12
CA LEU A 101 -11.77 7.88 9.32
C LEU A 101 -13.07 8.37 9.99
N TYR A 102 -14.03 8.85 9.20
CA TYR A 102 -15.26 9.45 9.71
C TYR A 102 -16.27 8.40 10.20
N LEU A 103 -16.38 7.28 9.48
CA LEU A 103 -17.27 6.19 9.85
C LEU A 103 -16.82 5.49 11.14
N ALA A 104 -15.53 5.51 11.46
CA ALA A 104 -15.00 4.99 12.73
C ALA A 104 -15.48 5.78 13.97
N ALA A 105 -15.88 7.05 13.80
CA ALA A 105 -16.41 7.88 14.88
C ALA A 105 -17.92 7.70 15.10
N LEU A 106 -18.62 7.02 14.19
CA LEU A 106 -20.06 6.77 14.29
C LEU A 106 -20.38 5.54 15.14
N GLY A 107 -21.57 5.54 15.75
CA GLY A 107 -22.09 4.37 16.46
C GLY A 107 -22.42 3.20 15.51
N LYS A 108 -22.34 1.96 16.02
CA LYS A 108 -22.56 0.73 15.22
C LYS A 108 -23.86 0.75 14.40
N GLU A 109 -24.96 1.20 14.98
CA GLU A 109 -26.26 1.26 14.28
C GLU A 109 -26.27 2.25 13.10
N ALA A 110 -25.61 3.39 13.26
CA ALA A 110 -25.50 4.40 12.20
C ALA A 110 -24.63 3.90 11.04
N VAL A 111 -23.55 3.19 11.37
CA VAL A 111 -22.67 2.55 10.38
C VAL A 111 -23.40 1.45 9.62
N THR A 112 -24.15 0.56 10.28
CA THR A 112 -24.93 -0.49 9.60
C THR A 112 -25.97 0.12 8.65
N LYS A 113 -26.69 1.17 9.07
CA LYS A 113 -27.62 1.90 8.18
C LYS A 113 -26.91 2.51 6.97
N PHE A 114 -25.69 3.01 7.16
CA PHE A 114 -24.89 3.56 6.06
C PHE A 114 -24.41 2.47 5.08
N VAL A 115 -23.96 1.31 5.58
CA VAL A 115 -23.55 0.18 4.73
C VAL A 115 -24.75 -0.35 3.92
N GLU A 116 -25.91 -0.53 4.56
CA GLU A 116 -27.13 -0.90 3.84
C GLU A 116 -27.50 0.11 2.74
N TYR A 117 -27.34 1.41 3.02
CA TYR A 117 -27.57 2.47 2.05
C TYR A 117 -26.61 2.37 0.85
N ALA A 118 -25.31 2.16 1.12
CA ALA A 118 -24.29 1.98 0.09
C ALA A 118 -24.56 0.74 -0.80
N SER A 119 -25.08 -0.34 -0.20
CA SER A 119 -25.45 -1.58 -0.88
C SER A 119 -26.74 -1.44 -1.71
N LYS A 120 -27.78 -0.78 -1.20
CA LYS A 120 -29.06 -0.53 -1.91
C LYS A 120 -28.86 0.31 -3.18
N GLY A 121 -27.91 1.24 -3.16
CA GLY A 121 -27.54 2.03 -4.35
C GLY A 121 -27.00 1.20 -5.54
N GLN A 122 -26.72 -0.10 -5.35
CA GLN A 122 -26.20 -1.01 -6.39
C GLN A 122 -27.28 -1.83 -7.11
N GLU A 123 -28.46 -2.05 -6.52
CA GLU A 123 -29.49 -2.94 -7.09
C GLU A 123 -30.02 -2.47 -8.47
N GLY A 124 -29.87 -1.18 -8.78
CA GLY A 124 -30.19 -0.62 -10.10
C GLY A 124 -29.20 -0.95 -11.21
N ASN A 125 -27.94 -1.27 -10.88
CA ASN A 125 -26.88 -1.62 -11.84
C ASN A 125 -26.67 -3.14 -12.00
N VAL A 126 -27.19 -3.96 -11.07
CA VAL A 126 -26.98 -5.41 -10.99
C VAL A 126 -28.17 -6.20 -11.60
N ARG A 127 -28.84 -5.66 -12.62
CA ARG A 127 -29.89 -6.39 -13.38
C ARG A 127 -29.34 -7.37 -14.43
N PHE A 128 -28.18 -7.96 -14.19
CA PHE A 128 -27.65 -9.07 -15.00
C PHE A 128 -27.49 -10.37 -14.20
N ILE A 129 -28.20 -10.53 -13.09
CA ILE A 129 -28.30 -11.82 -12.40
C ILE A 129 -29.44 -12.62 -13.01
N GLN A 130 -29.18 -13.33 -14.11
CA GLN A 130 -29.95 -14.53 -14.41
C GLN A 130 -29.11 -15.57 -15.17
N CYS A 131 -28.85 -16.69 -14.47
CA CYS A 131 -28.55 -18.04 -14.95
C CYS A 131 -27.58 -18.25 -16.15
N PRO A 132 -26.47 -19.00 -15.99
CA PRO A 132 -25.56 -19.37 -17.07
C PRO A 132 -26.13 -20.34 -18.13
N CYS A 133 -27.39 -20.76 -18.05
CA CYS A 133 -27.93 -21.86 -18.84
C CYS A 133 -28.82 -21.48 -20.04
N LEU A 134 -29.06 -20.19 -20.32
CA LEU A 134 -29.84 -19.76 -21.49
C LEU A 134 -28.99 -18.89 -22.42
N ARG A 135 -28.32 -19.55 -23.37
CA ARG A 135 -27.89 -18.89 -24.62
C ARG A 135 -29.14 -18.53 -25.42
N PHE A 136 -29.63 -17.31 -25.33
CA PHE A 136 -30.55 -16.78 -26.33
C PHE A 136 -30.26 -15.31 -26.64
N GLN A 137 -29.67 -15.13 -27.82
CA GLN A 137 -29.73 -13.97 -28.72
C GLN A 137 -29.36 -12.59 -28.13
N ALA A 138 -28.05 -12.34 -28.05
CA ALA A 138 -27.48 -11.02 -27.91
C ALA A 138 -27.40 -10.36 -29.29
N ASP A 139 -28.47 -9.65 -29.69
CA ASP A 139 -28.39 -8.62 -30.72
C ASP A 139 -29.01 -7.35 -30.15
N THR A 140 -28.30 -6.24 -30.28
CA THR A 140 -28.66 -4.87 -29.85
C THR A 140 -28.28 -4.45 -28.42
N LEU A 141 -27.00 -4.54 -28.07
CA LEU A 141 -26.41 -3.59 -27.12
C LEU A 141 -25.34 -2.78 -27.86
N VAL A 142 -25.67 -1.50 -28.05
CA VAL A 142 -24.74 -0.47 -28.50
C VAL A 142 -23.47 -0.58 -27.66
N LYS A 143 -22.33 -0.79 -28.34
CA LYS A 143 -20.98 -0.77 -27.76
C LYS A 143 -20.71 0.61 -27.14
N VAL A 144 -21.18 0.81 -25.91
CA VAL A 144 -20.72 1.92 -25.07
C VAL A 144 -19.32 1.54 -24.63
N LYS A 145 -18.36 2.39 -24.99
CA LYS A 145 -16.92 2.24 -24.74
C LYS A 145 -16.63 1.65 -23.35
N ASN A 146 -15.75 0.65 -23.29
CA ASN A 146 -15.22 0.05 -22.05
C ASN A 146 -14.72 1.13 -21.09
N ASP A 147 -15.52 1.47 -20.08
CA ASP A 147 -15.09 2.34 -18.99
C ASP A 147 -14.44 1.46 -17.90
N PRO A 148 -13.12 1.58 -17.65
CA PRO A 148 -12.43 0.81 -16.61
C PRO A 148 -12.93 1.10 -15.19
N PHE A 149 -13.73 2.16 -15.00
CA PHE A 149 -14.35 2.50 -13.73
C PHE A 149 -15.78 1.95 -13.56
N LYS A 150 -16.29 1.19 -14.53
CA LYS A 150 -17.57 0.50 -14.42
C LYS A 150 -17.50 -0.56 -13.32
N GLY A 151 -18.29 -0.40 -12.26
CA GLY A 151 -18.34 -1.31 -11.11
C GLY A 151 -17.53 -0.87 -9.88
N VAL A 152 -16.86 0.29 -9.92
CA VAL A 152 -16.13 0.83 -8.74
C VAL A 152 -17.06 1.11 -7.56
N THR A 153 -18.33 1.43 -7.82
CA THR A 153 -19.35 1.59 -6.78
C THR A 153 -19.55 0.31 -5.98
N THR A 154 -19.66 -0.83 -6.67
CA THR A 154 -19.80 -2.15 -6.07
C THR A 154 -18.57 -2.51 -5.27
N ILE A 155 -17.37 -2.19 -5.79
CA ILE A 155 -16.10 -2.43 -5.09
C ILE A 155 -16.05 -1.63 -3.79
N ASN A 156 -16.40 -0.34 -3.82
CA ASN A 156 -16.43 0.50 -2.63
C ASN A 156 -17.47 0.01 -1.61
N ALA A 157 -18.65 -0.41 -2.06
CA ALA A 157 -19.68 -0.98 -1.19
C ALA A 157 -19.19 -2.28 -0.51
N LEU A 158 -18.55 -3.18 -1.25
CA LEU A 158 -17.97 -4.41 -0.70
C LEU A 158 -16.81 -4.15 0.28
N LYS A 159 -16.00 -3.12 0.04
CA LYS A 159 -14.96 -2.69 1.00
C LYS A 159 -15.59 -2.19 2.32
N LEU A 160 -16.67 -1.42 2.23
CA LEU A 160 -17.41 -0.93 3.40
C LEU A 160 -18.07 -2.10 4.16
N GLU A 161 -18.70 -3.03 3.45
CA GLU A 161 -19.28 -4.25 4.02
C GLU A 161 -18.22 -5.09 4.76
N TYR A 162 -17.07 -5.32 4.12
CA TYR A 162 -15.96 -6.03 4.75
C TYR A 162 -15.48 -5.37 6.04
N CYS A 163 -15.22 -4.06 6.00
CA CYS A 163 -14.67 -3.32 7.14
C CYS A 163 -15.65 -3.28 8.32
N TYR A 164 -16.92 -2.93 8.07
CA TYR A 164 -17.86 -2.58 9.13
C TYR A 164 -18.83 -3.71 9.51
N GLU A 165 -19.14 -4.64 8.61
CA GLU A 165 -20.02 -5.76 8.94
C GLU A 165 -19.22 -7.02 9.31
N LEU A 166 -18.22 -7.39 8.51
CA LEU A 166 -17.46 -8.62 8.75
C LEU A 166 -16.35 -8.42 9.78
N SER A 167 -15.43 -7.47 9.56
CA SER A 167 -14.24 -7.32 10.41
C SER A 167 -14.59 -6.80 11.82
N THR A 168 -15.55 -5.88 11.92
CA THR A 168 -16.00 -5.34 13.22
C THR A 168 -16.73 -6.39 14.07
N ASN A 169 -17.46 -7.32 13.45
CA ASN A 169 -18.18 -8.40 14.13
C ASN A 169 -17.38 -9.70 14.23
N GLY A 170 -16.06 -9.67 14.01
CA GLY A 170 -15.26 -10.85 13.64
C GLY A 170 -15.41 -12.11 14.51
N THR A 171 -15.84 -12.04 15.77
CA THR A 171 -16.11 -13.22 16.61
C THR A 171 -17.43 -13.93 16.30
N ASN A 172 -18.41 -13.22 15.74
CA ASN A 172 -19.78 -13.71 15.53
C ASN A 172 -20.08 -14.08 14.07
N VAL A 173 -19.11 -13.87 13.17
CA VAL A 173 -19.30 -14.12 11.74
C VAL A 173 -19.22 -15.62 11.45
N THR A 174 -20.27 -16.15 10.85
CA THR A 174 -20.33 -17.57 10.46
C THR A 174 -19.48 -17.83 9.21
N LYS A 175 -18.98 -19.07 9.08
CA LYS A 175 -18.25 -19.51 7.88
C LYS A 175 -19.05 -19.29 6.59
N ILE A 176 -20.36 -19.52 6.63
CA ILE A 176 -21.26 -19.38 5.46
C ILE A 176 -21.31 -17.93 4.99
N GLN A 177 -21.39 -16.95 5.90
CA GLN A 177 -21.42 -15.53 5.55
C GLN A 177 -20.14 -15.09 4.83
N VAL A 178 -18.98 -15.59 5.26
CA VAL A 178 -17.70 -15.24 4.60
C VAL A 178 -17.54 -15.95 3.26
N GLU A 179 -17.95 -17.22 3.16
CA GLU A 179 -17.94 -17.94 1.87
C GLU A 179 -18.90 -17.30 0.85
N ASP A 180 -20.05 -16.81 1.30
CA ASP A 180 -20.97 -16.01 0.48
C ASP A 180 -20.31 -14.70 0.01
N PHE A 181 -19.71 -13.93 0.92
CA PHE A 181 -19.01 -12.68 0.58
C PHE A 181 -17.87 -12.91 -0.43
N ILE A 182 -17.06 -13.94 -0.24
CA ILE A 182 -15.99 -14.33 -1.17
C ILE A 182 -16.58 -14.70 -2.53
N SER A 183 -17.68 -15.47 -2.53
CA SER A 183 -18.35 -15.88 -3.77
C SER A 183 -18.85 -14.66 -4.54
N ARG A 184 -19.47 -13.69 -3.87
CA ARG A 184 -19.90 -12.41 -4.47
C ARG A 184 -18.72 -11.63 -5.04
N CYS A 185 -17.62 -11.48 -4.29
CA CYS A 185 -16.42 -10.79 -4.78
C CYS A 185 -15.88 -11.43 -6.07
N LEU A 186 -15.78 -12.77 -6.10
CA LEU A 186 -15.27 -13.50 -7.25
C LEU A 186 -16.23 -13.52 -8.44
N GLN A 187 -17.55 -13.51 -8.20
CA GLN A 187 -18.57 -13.39 -9.24
C GLN A 187 -18.46 -12.03 -9.92
N VAL A 188 -18.47 -10.94 -9.15
CA VAL A 188 -18.30 -9.58 -9.68
C VAL A 188 -16.98 -9.45 -10.43
N TYR A 189 -15.88 -10.02 -9.91
CA TYR A 189 -14.60 -10.03 -10.62
C TYR A 189 -14.65 -10.74 -11.99
N ARG A 190 -15.44 -11.82 -12.12
CA ARG A 190 -15.59 -12.56 -13.38
C ARG A 190 -16.47 -11.85 -14.40
N GLU A 191 -17.43 -11.05 -13.94
CA GLU A 191 -18.38 -10.32 -14.78
C GLU A 191 -17.79 -9.03 -15.37
N VAL A 192 -16.70 -8.52 -14.79
CA VAL A 192 -16.03 -7.32 -15.33
C VAL A 192 -15.27 -7.68 -16.61
N ASP A 193 -15.74 -7.14 -17.73
CA ASP A 193 -15.08 -7.27 -19.04
C ASP A 193 -13.64 -6.72 -18.98
N ARG A 194 -12.69 -7.56 -19.40
CA ARG A 194 -11.27 -7.20 -19.45
C ARG A 194 -10.86 -6.83 -20.87
N PRO A 195 -10.01 -5.81 -21.05
CA PRO A 195 -9.45 -5.51 -22.36
C PRO A 195 -8.67 -6.72 -22.91
N GLU A 196 -8.79 -6.96 -24.22
CA GLU A 196 -8.10 -8.08 -24.87
C GLU A 196 -6.58 -7.94 -24.74
N ARG A 197 -5.93 -9.07 -24.44
CA ARG A 197 -4.46 -9.21 -24.23
C ARG A 197 -3.60 -8.77 -25.43
N SER A 198 -4.20 -8.50 -26.59
CA SER A 198 -3.49 -8.13 -27.84
C SER A 198 -3.27 -6.63 -28.02
N SER A 199 -3.95 -5.77 -27.23
CA SER A 199 -3.82 -4.32 -27.34
C SER A 199 -2.68 -3.78 -26.46
N ALA A 200 -1.49 -3.68 -27.07
CA ALA A 200 -0.26 -3.05 -26.55
C ALA A 200 0.39 -3.72 -25.29
N PRO A 201 1.59 -4.34 -25.43
CA PRO A 201 2.28 -5.05 -24.34
C PRO A 201 2.90 -4.16 -23.24
N SER A 202 2.73 -2.83 -23.27
CA SER A 202 3.53 -1.91 -22.46
C SER A 202 2.93 -1.50 -21.11
N THR A 203 1.65 -1.77 -20.85
CA THR A 203 0.93 -1.24 -19.68
C THR A 203 -0.31 -2.08 -19.36
N ILE A 204 -0.15 -3.33 -18.90
CA ILE A 204 -1.26 -3.97 -18.16
C ILE A 204 -1.28 -3.32 -16.77
N GLU A 205 -1.90 -2.15 -16.71
CA GLU A 205 -2.12 -1.38 -15.49
C GLU A 205 -3.05 -2.17 -14.56
N SER A 206 -2.77 -2.12 -13.25
CA SER A 206 -3.64 -2.67 -12.21
C SER A 206 -5.07 -2.16 -12.40
N GLN A 207 -6.03 -3.07 -12.43
CA GLN A 207 -7.43 -2.71 -12.64
C GLN A 207 -8.14 -2.52 -11.30
N PRO A 208 -9.13 -1.62 -11.20
CA PRO A 208 -9.93 -1.47 -9.99
C PRO A 208 -10.54 -2.78 -9.50
N SER A 209 -10.97 -3.65 -10.42
CA SER A 209 -11.57 -4.95 -10.11
C SER A 209 -10.62 -5.91 -9.40
N ASP A 210 -9.30 -5.71 -9.50
CA ASP A 210 -8.31 -6.53 -8.82
C ASP A 210 -8.47 -6.50 -7.29
N ASP A 211 -8.99 -5.39 -6.74
CA ASP A 211 -9.29 -5.21 -5.33
C ASP A 211 -10.28 -6.27 -4.81
N LEU A 212 -11.17 -6.78 -5.66
CA LEU A 212 -12.13 -7.84 -5.28
C LEU A 212 -11.42 -9.17 -4.98
N CYS A 213 -10.41 -9.52 -5.77
CA CYS A 213 -9.59 -10.71 -5.53
C CYS A 213 -8.72 -10.54 -4.28
N LEU A 214 -8.20 -9.33 -4.04
CA LEU A 214 -7.48 -9.01 -2.82
C LEU A 214 -8.40 -9.10 -1.59
N LEU A 215 -9.61 -8.54 -1.65
CA LEU A 215 -10.63 -8.65 -0.60
C LEU A 215 -11.01 -10.10 -0.31
N ALA A 216 -11.18 -10.92 -1.35
CA ALA A 216 -11.47 -12.34 -1.20
C ALA A 216 -10.33 -13.08 -0.47
N ALA A 217 -9.08 -12.84 -0.87
CA ALA A 217 -7.90 -13.41 -0.21
C ALA A 217 -7.76 -12.92 1.25
N MET A 218 -7.97 -11.63 1.50
CA MET A 218 -7.95 -11.03 2.84
C MET A 218 -9.02 -11.65 3.74
N SER A 219 -10.24 -11.85 3.22
CA SER A 219 -11.35 -12.46 3.97
C SER A 219 -11.03 -13.89 4.39
N LEU A 220 -10.49 -14.70 3.48
CA LEU A 220 -10.03 -16.06 3.79
C LEU A 220 -9.00 -16.05 4.92
N ILE A 221 -7.97 -15.22 4.80
CA ILE A 221 -6.89 -15.13 5.78
C ILE A 221 -7.40 -14.65 7.14
N ARG A 222 -8.26 -13.62 7.16
CA ARG A 222 -8.75 -12.96 8.37
C ARG A 222 -9.62 -13.85 9.26
N PHE A 223 -10.54 -14.60 8.66
CA PHE A 223 -11.57 -15.34 9.41
C PHE A 223 -11.24 -16.82 9.60
N SER A 224 -10.28 -17.37 8.85
CA SER A 224 -9.93 -18.79 8.93
C SER A 224 -9.39 -19.26 10.29
N GLY A 225 -8.62 -18.43 11.00
CA GLY A 225 -8.07 -18.80 12.31
C GLY A 225 -9.14 -19.07 13.36
N ILE A 226 -10.27 -18.33 13.28
CA ILE A 226 -11.43 -18.48 14.18
C ILE A 226 -12.10 -19.83 13.97
N TRP A 227 -12.27 -20.25 12.71
CA TRP A 227 -13.03 -21.45 12.38
C TRP A 227 -12.27 -22.75 12.60
N ILE A 228 -10.95 -22.72 12.40
CA ILE A 228 -10.15 -23.95 12.33
C ILE A 228 -9.37 -24.18 13.63
N SER A 229 -8.81 -23.11 14.22
CA SER A 229 -7.89 -23.24 15.36
C SER A 229 -8.42 -22.60 16.65
N GLY A 230 -9.59 -21.96 16.63
CA GLY A 230 -10.15 -21.22 17.78
C GLY A 230 -9.33 -20.00 18.20
N ASN A 231 -8.23 -19.68 17.49
CA ASN A 231 -7.29 -18.61 17.77
C ASN A 231 -7.15 -17.73 16.52
N GLN A 232 -7.39 -16.42 16.65
CA GLN A 232 -7.35 -15.49 15.51
C GLN A 232 -5.96 -15.36 14.85
N ASP A 233 -4.89 -15.71 15.56
CA ASP A 233 -3.50 -15.47 15.12
C ASP A 233 -2.88 -16.64 14.35
N GLN A 234 -3.48 -17.83 14.44
CA GLN A 234 -3.00 -19.01 13.71
C GLN A 234 -3.78 -19.18 12.41
N ILE A 235 -3.10 -18.89 11.29
CA ILE A 235 -3.66 -19.08 9.95
C ILE A 235 -3.24 -20.47 9.45
N PRO A 236 -4.18 -21.36 9.14
CA PRO A 236 -3.86 -22.71 8.66
C PRO A 236 -3.33 -22.69 7.22
N ASP A 237 -2.38 -23.58 6.94
CA ASP A 237 -1.68 -23.64 5.65
C ASP A 237 -2.61 -23.90 4.46
N THR A 238 -3.68 -24.67 4.66
CA THR A 238 -4.68 -24.95 3.62
C THR A 238 -5.37 -23.69 3.12
N ILE A 239 -5.57 -22.70 4.00
CA ILE A 239 -6.18 -21.42 3.66
C ILE A 239 -5.18 -20.50 2.98
N LEU A 240 -3.92 -20.49 3.43
CA LEU A 240 -2.84 -19.78 2.75
C LEU A 240 -2.67 -20.27 1.31
N ILE A 241 -2.76 -21.57 1.07
CA ILE A 241 -2.71 -22.15 -0.30
C ILE A 241 -3.90 -21.68 -1.14
N ARG A 242 -5.13 -21.66 -0.58
CA ARG A 242 -6.32 -21.16 -1.29
C ARG A 242 -6.19 -19.67 -1.63
N ALA A 243 -5.74 -18.86 -0.68
CA ALA A 243 -5.50 -17.44 -0.90
C ALA A 243 -4.41 -17.23 -1.97
N ALA A 244 -3.31 -18.00 -1.92
CA ALA A 244 -2.27 -17.97 -2.94
C ALA A 244 -2.83 -18.30 -4.34
N ALA A 245 -3.69 -19.32 -4.46
CA ALA A 245 -4.29 -19.70 -5.73
C ALA A 245 -5.15 -18.58 -6.35
N ILE A 246 -5.91 -17.85 -5.52
CA ILE A 246 -6.70 -16.68 -5.97
C ILE A 246 -5.76 -15.58 -6.49
N LEU A 247 -4.69 -15.28 -5.75
CA LEU A 247 -3.73 -14.25 -6.14
C LEU A 247 -2.91 -14.63 -7.38
N GLU A 248 -2.54 -15.90 -7.53
CA GLU A 248 -1.88 -16.38 -8.74
C GLU A 248 -2.78 -16.23 -9.96
N ARG A 249 -4.09 -16.54 -9.83
CA ARG A 249 -5.05 -16.29 -10.91
C ARG A 249 -5.15 -14.81 -11.23
N LEU A 250 -5.21 -13.96 -10.21
CA LEU A 250 -5.21 -12.51 -10.38
C LEU A 250 -3.97 -12.03 -11.15
N LEU A 251 -2.78 -12.56 -10.84
CA LEU A 251 -1.52 -12.17 -11.49
C LEU A 251 -1.37 -12.68 -12.94
N ILE A 252 -2.13 -13.71 -13.34
CA ILE A 252 -2.23 -14.07 -14.76
C ILE A 252 -2.95 -12.97 -15.54
N ASP A 253 -3.96 -12.38 -14.91
CA ASP A 253 -4.83 -11.40 -15.52
C ASP A 253 -4.27 -9.96 -15.40
N SER A 254 -3.60 -9.64 -14.28
CA SER A 254 -2.97 -8.35 -13.97
C SER A 254 -1.54 -8.55 -13.42
N PRO A 255 -0.52 -8.81 -14.27
CA PRO A 255 0.82 -9.25 -13.84
C PRO A 255 1.60 -8.25 -13.00
N HIS A 256 1.30 -6.96 -13.13
CA HIS A 256 2.01 -5.86 -12.46
C HIS A 256 1.28 -5.35 -11.20
N ASN A 257 0.26 -6.06 -10.71
CA ASN A 257 -0.41 -5.67 -9.48
C ASN A 257 0.52 -5.86 -8.26
N TYR A 258 1.07 -4.75 -7.79
CA TYR A 258 2.05 -4.72 -6.71
C TYR A 258 1.51 -5.25 -5.38
N GLN A 259 0.25 -4.93 -5.03
CA GLN A 259 -0.37 -5.40 -3.78
C GLN A 259 -0.52 -6.92 -3.78
N ALA A 260 -0.94 -7.50 -4.91
CA ALA A 260 -1.04 -8.95 -5.08
C ALA A 260 0.32 -9.64 -5.03
N LEU A 261 1.34 -9.07 -5.69
CA LEU A 261 2.71 -9.59 -5.68
C LEU A 261 3.29 -9.58 -4.25
N LEU A 262 3.17 -8.48 -3.51
CA LEU A 262 3.64 -8.39 -2.12
C LEU A 262 2.92 -9.38 -1.20
N LEU A 263 1.60 -9.47 -1.31
CA LEU A 263 0.81 -10.37 -0.48
C LEU A 263 1.20 -11.83 -0.76
N LEU A 264 1.39 -12.19 -2.03
CA LEU A 264 1.83 -13.52 -2.43
C LEU A 264 3.23 -13.85 -1.89
N VAL A 265 4.17 -12.90 -1.92
CA VAL A 265 5.50 -13.05 -1.28
C VAL A 265 5.35 -13.37 0.21
N ARG A 266 4.50 -12.64 0.95
CA ARG A 266 4.27 -12.88 2.38
C ARG A 266 3.63 -14.24 2.65
N ILE A 267 2.66 -14.65 1.82
CA ILE A 267 2.01 -15.96 1.93
C ILE A 267 3.04 -17.08 1.72
N TYR A 268 3.87 -17.01 0.67
CA TYR A 268 4.88 -18.03 0.42
C TYR A 268 5.94 -18.11 1.51
N LEU A 269 6.37 -16.98 2.07
CA LEU A 269 7.31 -17.00 3.19
C LEU A 269 6.70 -17.62 4.45
N ARG A 270 5.39 -17.43 4.71
CA ARG A 270 4.67 -18.10 5.79
C ARG A 270 4.53 -19.61 5.56
N LEU A 271 4.35 -20.03 4.31
CA LEU A 271 4.33 -21.44 3.90
C LEU A 271 5.73 -22.09 3.85
N GLY A 272 6.81 -21.32 4.05
CA GLY A 272 8.17 -21.81 3.92
C GLY A 272 8.68 -21.95 2.46
N ALA A 273 7.89 -21.52 1.48
CA ALA A 273 8.19 -21.63 0.05
C ALA A 273 9.06 -20.46 -0.45
N GLY A 274 10.29 -20.32 0.08
CA GLY A 274 11.17 -19.19 -0.22
C GLY A 274 11.61 -19.06 -1.69
N SER A 275 11.74 -20.17 -2.42
CA SER A 275 12.08 -20.16 -3.86
C SER A 275 10.98 -19.49 -4.70
N LEU A 276 9.71 -19.78 -4.41
CA LEU A 276 8.56 -19.14 -5.04
C LEU A 276 8.46 -17.67 -4.63
N ALA A 277 8.73 -17.35 -3.36
CA ALA A 277 8.76 -15.98 -2.87
C ALA A 277 9.80 -15.13 -3.62
N LEU A 278 11.02 -15.65 -3.84
CA LEU A 278 12.06 -14.98 -4.63
C LEU A 278 11.62 -14.75 -6.08
N LYS A 279 11.01 -15.76 -6.73
CA LYS A 279 10.47 -15.66 -8.09
C LYS A 279 9.38 -14.60 -8.22
N VAL A 280 8.50 -14.47 -7.23
CA VAL A 280 7.46 -13.43 -7.25
C VAL A 280 8.08 -12.07 -6.96
N PHE A 281 9.02 -11.99 -6.04
CA PHE A 281 9.69 -10.75 -5.69
C PHE A 281 10.51 -10.16 -6.84
N SER A 282 11.11 -10.99 -7.71
CA SER A 282 11.83 -10.49 -8.89
C SER A 282 10.92 -9.72 -9.85
N LYS A 283 9.63 -10.10 -9.96
CA LYS A 283 8.63 -9.39 -10.78
C LYS A 283 8.38 -7.96 -10.30
N LEU A 284 8.53 -7.68 -9.01
CA LEU A 284 8.39 -6.33 -8.44
C LEU A 284 9.49 -5.38 -8.93
N SER A 285 10.60 -5.89 -9.47
CA SER A 285 11.69 -5.10 -10.03
C SER A 285 12.23 -4.03 -9.06
N VAL A 286 12.39 -4.39 -7.78
CA VAL A 286 12.79 -3.49 -6.70
C VAL A 286 14.17 -2.87 -6.98
N LYS A 287 14.24 -1.53 -6.96
CA LYS A 287 15.46 -0.76 -7.28
C LYS A 287 15.72 0.37 -6.27
N GLN A 288 17.00 0.64 -6.05
CA GLN A 288 17.50 1.80 -5.28
C GLN A 288 16.81 1.94 -3.91
N MET A 289 16.18 3.08 -3.62
CA MET A 289 15.56 3.38 -2.33
C MET A 289 14.47 2.38 -1.93
N GLN A 290 13.87 1.65 -2.88
CA GLN A 290 12.90 0.60 -2.59
C GLN A 290 13.51 -0.58 -1.82
N PHE A 291 14.84 -0.75 -1.84
CA PHE A 291 15.49 -1.68 -0.92
C PHE A 291 15.20 -1.27 0.53
N GLU A 292 15.39 0.00 0.90
CA GLU A 292 15.15 0.49 2.26
C GLU A 292 13.67 0.34 2.68
N THR A 293 12.75 0.74 1.80
CA THR A 293 11.33 0.90 2.17
C THR A 293 10.50 -0.36 1.95
N VAL A 294 10.74 -1.14 0.90
CA VAL A 294 9.88 -2.25 0.46
C VAL A 294 10.53 -3.62 0.63
N ALA A 295 11.84 -3.75 0.39
CA ALA A 295 12.46 -5.07 0.29
C ALA A 295 12.48 -5.88 1.60
N HIS A 296 12.23 -5.22 2.73
CA HIS A 296 11.99 -5.90 4.00
C HIS A 296 10.85 -6.94 3.92
N ASN A 297 9.91 -6.80 2.98
CA ASN A 297 8.84 -7.78 2.75
C ASN A 297 9.35 -9.18 2.37
N LEU A 298 10.47 -9.25 1.63
CA LEU A 298 11.14 -10.49 1.30
C LEU A 298 12.23 -10.85 2.33
N PHE A 299 13.11 -9.88 2.65
CA PHE A 299 14.36 -10.17 3.34
C PHE A 299 14.19 -10.51 4.83
N THR A 300 13.05 -10.18 5.44
CA THR A 300 12.82 -10.45 6.87
C THR A 300 12.77 -11.97 7.11
N ARG A 301 13.74 -12.51 7.87
CA ARG A 301 13.89 -13.94 8.21
C ARG A 301 14.15 -14.87 7.01
N LEU A 302 14.50 -14.33 5.85
CA LEU A 302 14.78 -15.15 4.67
C LEU A 302 15.90 -16.17 4.94
N ALA A 303 16.89 -15.81 5.77
CA ALA A 303 18.00 -16.68 6.16
C ALA A 303 17.58 -17.94 6.93
N THR A 304 16.45 -17.88 7.62
CA THR A 304 15.90 -19.03 8.35
C THR A 304 14.97 -19.86 7.48
N ILE A 305 14.25 -19.21 6.56
CA ILE A 305 13.23 -19.86 5.73
C ILE A 305 13.89 -20.58 4.53
N HIS A 306 14.80 -19.92 3.83
CA HIS A 306 15.39 -20.44 2.59
C HIS A 306 16.86 -20.00 2.46
N PRO A 307 17.80 -20.67 3.15
CA PRO A 307 19.22 -20.33 3.10
C PRO A 307 19.92 -20.84 1.83
N HIS A 308 19.41 -21.89 1.20
CA HIS A 308 20.03 -22.51 0.03
C HIS A 308 19.59 -21.83 -1.28
N SER A 309 20.34 -22.05 -2.36
CA SER A 309 19.93 -21.57 -3.68
C SER A 309 18.84 -22.46 -4.27
N ALA A 310 17.86 -21.85 -4.94
CA ALA A 310 16.93 -22.59 -5.77
C ALA A 310 17.55 -22.90 -7.15
N PRO A 311 17.02 -23.89 -7.88
CA PRO A 311 17.41 -24.13 -9.27
C PRO A 311 17.26 -22.86 -10.13
N PRO A 312 18.17 -22.61 -11.09
CA PRO A 312 18.06 -21.47 -11.99
C PRO A 312 16.71 -21.47 -12.71
N ILE A 313 16.07 -20.30 -12.75
CA ILE A 313 14.83 -20.08 -13.49
C ILE A 313 15.21 -19.42 -14.82
N GLU A 314 14.64 -19.90 -15.91
CA GLU A 314 14.89 -19.35 -17.24
C GLU A 314 14.55 -17.85 -17.30
N GLY A 315 15.49 -17.03 -17.78
CA GLY A 315 15.35 -15.58 -17.86
C GLY A 315 15.52 -14.82 -16.53
N ALA A 316 15.79 -15.50 -15.42
CA ALA A 316 15.98 -14.88 -14.11
C ALA A 316 17.46 -14.55 -13.84
N GLU A 317 17.72 -13.42 -13.17
CA GLU A 317 19.08 -13.07 -12.74
C GLU A 317 19.53 -13.98 -11.58
N TYR A 318 20.84 -14.08 -11.34
CA TYR A 318 21.39 -14.92 -10.27
C TYR A 318 20.80 -14.60 -8.88
N LYS A 319 20.48 -13.33 -8.64
CA LYS A 319 19.81 -12.83 -7.43
C LYS A 319 18.37 -13.29 -7.25
N ASP A 320 17.71 -13.75 -8.31
CA ASP A 320 16.28 -14.06 -8.29
C ASP A 320 16.03 -15.51 -7.84
N PHE A 321 17.08 -16.33 -7.72
CA PHE A 321 17.00 -17.69 -7.21
C PHE A 321 18.05 -18.00 -6.13
N ASN A 322 19.15 -17.24 -6.06
CA ASN A 322 20.12 -17.33 -4.98
C ASN A 322 19.85 -16.23 -3.93
N PRO A 323 19.44 -16.59 -2.69
CA PRO A 323 19.08 -15.60 -1.68
C PRO A 323 20.29 -14.82 -1.14
N GLN A 324 21.48 -15.43 -1.09
CA GLN A 324 22.69 -14.76 -0.61
C GLN A 324 23.11 -13.62 -1.55
N SER A 325 23.04 -13.85 -2.86
CA SER A 325 23.33 -12.82 -3.87
C SER A 325 22.25 -11.72 -3.89
N ALA A 326 20.99 -12.05 -3.59
CA ALA A 326 19.93 -11.06 -3.36
C ALA A 326 20.27 -10.11 -2.18
N PHE A 327 20.73 -10.66 -1.05
CA PHE A 327 21.21 -9.85 0.08
C PHE A 327 22.43 -8.99 -0.27
N VAL A 328 23.39 -9.55 -1.03
CA VAL A 328 24.56 -8.80 -1.49
C VAL A 328 24.15 -7.63 -2.38
N GLN A 329 23.18 -7.80 -3.28
CA GLN A 329 22.66 -6.70 -4.08
C GLN A 329 22.01 -5.62 -3.23
N ALA A 330 21.18 -6.01 -2.26
CA ALA A 330 20.54 -5.09 -1.33
C ALA A 330 21.57 -4.30 -0.49
N LEU A 331 22.66 -4.95 -0.05
CA LEU A 331 23.75 -4.29 0.67
C LEU A 331 24.60 -3.39 -0.24
N ASN A 332 24.77 -3.76 -1.50
CA ASN A 332 25.44 -2.92 -2.49
C ASN A 332 24.70 -1.61 -2.73
N PHE A 333 23.37 -1.58 -2.62
CA PHE A 333 22.60 -0.33 -2.66
C PHE A 333 23.08 0.67 -1.61
N TYR A 334 23.23 0.29 -0.34
CA TYR A 334 23.70 1.22 0.69
C TYR A 334 25.10 1.75 0.43
N ARG A 335 26.01 0.90 -0.05
CA ARG A 335 27.38 1.31 -0.41
C ARG A 335 27.34 2.34 -1.54
N THR A 336 26.56 2.08 -2.59
CA THR A 336 26.39 3.00 -3.70
C THR A 336 25.74 4.30 -3.24
N ALA A 337 24.70 4.22 -2.40
CA ALA A 337 24.01 5.38 -1.84
C ALA A 337 24.94 6.26 -0.99
N GLU A 338 25.86 5.67 -0.23
CA GLU A 338 26.87 6.41 0.54
C GLU A 338 27.80 7.21 -0.39
N VAL A 339 28.31 6.58 -1.45
CA VAL A 339 29.19 7.26 -2.43
C VAL A 339 28.43 8.35 -3.19
N THR A 340 27.22 8.06 -3.65
CA THR A 340 26.43 9.02 -4.43
C THR A 340 26.00 10.20 -3.57
N THR A 341 25.54 10.00 -2.33
CA THR A 341 25.14 11.11 -1.43
C THR A 341 26.30 12.04 -1.10
N VAL A 342 27.52 11.52 -0.90
CA VAL A 342 28.72 12.36 -0.71
C VAL A 342 28.97 13.22 -1.96
N ARG A 343 28.92 12.63 -3.15
CA ARG A 343 29.10 13.36 -4.40
C ARG A 343 28.03 14.44 -4.61
N HIS A 344 26.76 14.12 -4.35
CA HIS A 344 25.66 15.09 -4.45
C HIS A 344 25.83 16.24 -3.46
N ARG A 345 26.32 15.96 -2.25
CA ARG A 345 26.62 16.99 -1.26
C ARG A 345 27.73 17.93 -1.73
N SER A 346 28.85 17.40 -2.23
CA SER A 346 29.95 18.23 -2.77
C SER A 346 29.47 19.09 -3.93
N ASN A 347 28.80 18.48 -4.91
CA ASN A 347 28.25 19.21 -6.05
C ASN A 347 27.21 20.26 -5.62
N GLY A 348 26.41 19.97 -4.60
CA GLY A 348 25.43 20.91 -4.05
C GLY A 348 26.10 22.15 -3.44
N LEU A 349 27.27 21.99 -2.82
CA LEU A 349 28.05 23.11 -2.29
C LEU A 349 28.65 23.94 -3.43
N ASP A 350 29.23 23.27 -4.43
CA ASP A 350 29.85 23.93 -5.59
C ASP A 350 28.82 24.75 -6.41
N LEU A 351 27.58 24.26 -6.49
CA LEU A 351 26.49 24.89 -7.24
C LEU A 351 25.61 25.84 -6.40
N GLY A 352 25.92 26.03 -5.11
CA GLY A 352 25.17 26.93 -4.21
C GLY A 352 23.77 26.44 -3.80
N SER A 353 23.50 25.13 -3.86
CA SER A 353 22.21 24.52 -3.52
C SER A 353 22.07 24.16 -2.03
N TYR A 354 22.20 25.15 -1.15
CA TYR A 354 22.30 24.93 0.30
C TYR A 354 21.07 24.26 0.94
N VAL A 355 19.87 24.55 0.45
CA VAL A 355 18.62 23.96 0.97
C VAL A 355 18.58 22.43 0.75
N ASN A 356 19.07 21.96 -0.39
CA ASN A 356 19.06 20.52 -0.72
C ASN A 356 20.18 19.73 -0.04
N ILE A 357 21.24 20.42 0.39
CA ILE A 357 22.37 19.83 1.10
C ILE A 357 21.93 19.29 2.46
N GLU A 358 21.08 20.02 3.19
CA GLU A 358 20.54 19.56 4.47
C GLU A 358 19.80 18.22 4.31
N GLY A 359 18.88 18.14 3.35
CA GLY A 359 18.17 16.89 3.04
C GLY A 359 19.11 15.76 2.60
N THR A 360 20.19 16.07 1.90
CA THR A 360 21.21 15.06 1.50
C THR A 360 21.99 14.53 2.71
N ILE A 361 22.35 15.42 3.66
CA ILE A 361 23.02 15.03 4.91
C ILE A 361 22.08 14.17 5.76
N GLU A 362 20.81 14.53 5.85
CA GLU A 362 19.81 13.76 6.59
C GLU A 362 19.61 12.37 5.96
N LEU A 363 19.44 12.29 4.64
CA LEU A 363 19.30 11.03 3.92
C LEU A 363 20.52 10.12 4.14
N GLN A 364 21.73 10.67 4.04
CA GLN A 364 22.96 9.94 4.30
C GLN A 364 22.97 9.37 5.73
N ARG A 365 22.60 10.18 6.72
CA ARG A 365 22.52 9.76 8.13
C ARG A 365 21.50 8.62 8.31
N ARG A 366 20.29 8.78 7.76
CA ARG A 366 19.19 7.81 7.83
C ARG A 366 19.57 6.45 7.21
N LEU A 367 20.17 6.46 6.01
CA LEU A 367 20.64 5.24 5.35
C LEU A 367 21.82 4.59 6.09
N LYS A 368 22.72 5.40 6.66
CA LYS A 368 23.88 4.90 7.40
C LYS A 368 23.45 4.09 8.63
N TYR A 369 22.47 4.59 9.37
CA TYR A 369 21.96 4.00 10.62
C TYR A 369 20.66 3.21 10.44
N SER A 370 20.37 2.72 9.22
CA SER A 370 19.15 1.96 8.94
C SER A 370 19.11 0.59 9.66
N VAL A 371 17.93 0.22 10.17
CA VAL A 371 17.63 -1.14 10.68
C VAL A 371 17.80 -2.18 9.57
N CYS A 372 17.30 -1.90 8.37
CA CYS A 372 17.34 -2.82 7.23
C CYS A 372 18.79 -3.18 6.86
N ARG A 373 19.67 -2.17 6.78
CA ARG A 373 21.11 -2.36 6.51
C ARG A 373 21.75 -3.34 7.49
N ARG A 374 21.51 -3.14 8.79
CA ARG A 374 22.07 -4.01 9.85
C ARG A 374 21.47 -5.40 9.77
N MET A 375 20.15 -5.51 9.61
CA MET A 375 19.44 -6.79 9.54
C MET A 375 19.93 -7.65 8.38
N TRP A 376 20.06 -7.08 7.17
CA TRP A 376 20.55 -7.80 6.00
C TRP A 376 22.01 -8.23 6.14
N ALA A 377 22.87 -7.40 6.74
CA ALA A 377 24.26 -7.75 7.03
C ALA A 377 24.38 -8.93 8.01
N LEU A 378 23.41 -9.09 8.93
CA LEU A 378 23.35 -10.23 9.83
C LEU A 378 22.79 -11.47 9.14
N ASP A 379 21.69 -11.32 8.38
CA ASP A 379 21.04 -12.45 7.71
C ASP A 379 21.90 -13.04 6.59
N VAL A 380 22.67 -12.23 5.84
CA VAL A 380 23.62 -12.77 4.85
C VAL A 380 24.73 -13.60 5.50
N ARG A 381 25.20 -13.20 6.70
CA ARG A 381 26.19 -13.98 7.45
C ARG A 381 25.60 -15.25 8.03
N ARG A 382 24.35 -15.17 8.49
CA ARG A 382 23.60 -16.36 8.92
C ARG A 382 23.44 -17.34 7.76
N MET A 383 23.08 -16.88 6.57
CA MET A 383 23.03 -17.72 5.36
C MET A 383 24.38 -18.34 5.04
N GLN A 384 25.46 -17.54 5.04
CA GLN A 384 26.80 -18.04 4.77
C GLN A 384 27.23 -19.15 5.76
N ARG A 385 26.87 -19.03 7.04
CA ARG A 385 27.13 -20.10 8.04
C ARG A 385 26.33 -21.37 7.78
N LEU A 386 25.10 -21.23 7.31
CA LEU A 386 24.18 -22.36 7.09
C LEU A 386 24.43 -23.09 5.77
N ALA A 387 24.64 -22.34 4.68
CA ALA A 387 24.73 -22.86 3.32
C ALA A 387 26.16 -22.81 2.74
N GLY A 388 27.13 -22.22 3.45
CA GLY A 388 28.48 -21.99 2.95
C GLY A 388 28.57 -20.80 1.98
N GLY A 389 29.63 -20.77 1.17
CA GLY A 389 29.89 -19.73 0.18
C GLY A 389 30.95 -18.72 0.59
N ASP A 390 31.09 -17.66 -0.23
CA ASP A 390 32.16 -16.68 -0.07
C ASP A 390 32.14 -16.00 1.31
N PRO A 391 33.31 -15.71 1.91
CA PRO A 391 33.40 -14.94 3.14
C PRO A 391 32.68 -13.59 3.07
N MET A 392 31.66 -13.39 3.91
CA MET A 392 30.91 -12.14 4.02
C MET A 392 31.53 -11.16 5.03
N GLY A 393 32.83 -11.31 5.33
CA GLY A 393 33.56 -10.52 6.32
C GLY A 393 33.59 -9.01 6.05
N ARG A 394 33.41 -8.58 4.80
CA ARG A 394 33.27 -7.15 4.45
C ARG A 394 32.08 -6.45 5.12
N TYR A 395 31.09 -7.22 5.58
CA TYR A 395 29.94 -6.68 6.30
C TYR A 395 30.15 -6.72 7.82
N ASP A 396 31.32 -7.14 8.30
CA ASP A 396 31.66 -7.25 9.72
C ASP A 396 31.39 -5.98 10.47
N GLU A 397 31.90 -4.85 10.00
CA GLU A 397 31.71 -3.53 10.59
C GLU A 397 30.29 -2.98 10.48
N VAL A 398 29.44 -3.55 9.61
CA VAL A 398 28.04 -3.13 9.47
C VAL A 398 27.15 -3.85 10.48
N GLY A 399 27.49 -5.12 10.80
CA GLY A 399 26.80 -5.90 11.83
C GLY A 399 27.44 -5.81 13.21
N ARG A 400 28.74 -5.45 13.30
CA ARG A 400 29.44 -5.14 14.55
C ARG A 400 29.38 -3.65 14.81
N CYS A 401 29.29 -3.30 16.07
CA CYS A 401 29.43 -1.93 16.52
C CYS A 401 30.90 -1.58 16.61
N LYS A 402 31.26 -0.35 16.23
CA LYS A 402 32.64 0.12 16.38
C LYS A 402 32.99 0.17 17.86
N ASN A 403 34.06 -0.54 18.24
CA ASN A 403 34.87 -0.11 19.39
C ASN A 403 35.50 1.23 19.01
N ILE A 404 35.19 2.29 19.76
CA ILE A 404 36.00 3.51 19.75
C ILE A 404 37.27 3.17 20.53
N THR A 405 38.32 2.77 19.84
CA THR A 405 39.65 2.65 20.44
C THR A 405 40.26 4.04 20.58
N TYR A 406 40.27 4.59 21.79
CA TYR A 406 41.26 5.58 22.18
C TYR A 406 42.53 4.84 22.60
N GLY A 407 43.62 5.01 21.85
CA GLY A 407 44.98 4.66 22.29
C GLY A 407 45.33 3.16 22.34
N GLY A 408 45.88 2.64 21.26
CA GLY A 408 47.16 1.90 21.27
C GLY A 408 47.39 0.64 22.11
N LEU A 409 46.42 0.07 22.84
CA LEU A 409 46.61 -1.22 23.53
C LEU A 409 45.44 -2.18 23.28
N SER A 410 45.74 -3.30 22.62
CA SER A 410 44.84 -4.42 22.40
C SER A 410 44.72 -5.28 23.68
N ALA A 411 43.79 -4.92 24.56
CA ALA A 411 43.31 -5.81 25.61
C ALA A 411 42.03 -6.51 25.13
N HIS A 412 42.06 -7.84 25.10
CA HIS A 412 40.91 -8.72 24.85
C HIS A 412 39.87 -8.55 25.97
N THR A 413 39.06 -7.51 25.86
CA THR A 413 37.94 -7.26 26.74
C THR A 413 36.68 -7.38 25.89
N TYR A 414 35.88 -8.41 26.13
CA TYR A 414 34.54 -8.53 25.58
C TYR A 414 33.67 -7.41 26.17
N SER A 415 33.74 -6.21 25.59
CA SER A 415 32.88 -5.09 25.97
C SER A 415 31.75 -4.94 24.96
N THR A 416 30.55 -5.23 25.44
CA THR A 416 29.23 -4.90 24.90
C THR A 416 29.06 -3.38 24.75
N ALA A 417 29.70 -2.79 23.74
CA ALA A 417 29.52 -1.37 23.41
C ALA A 417 29.02 -1.24 21.96
N MET A 418 27.70 -1.12 21.84
CA MET A 418 27.05 -0.70 20.60
C MET A 418 27.56 0.70 20.22
N ASP A 419 27.61 1.05 18.93
CA ASP A 419 27.61 2.47 18.54
C ASP A 419 26.28 3.00 19.09
N PRO A 420 26.29 3.90 20.10
CA PRO A 420 25.08 4.30 20.82
C PRO A 420 24.12 5.11 19.93
N SER A 421 24.52 5.37 18.68
CA SER A 421 23.72 6.05 17.68
C SER A 421 22.37 5.32 17.47
N PRO A 422 21.23 6.02 17.65
CA PRO A 422 19.91 5.43 17.50
C PRO A 422 19.71 4.90 16.08
N VAL A 423 19.20 3.67 15.97
CA VAL A 423 18.90 3.05 14.67
C VAL A 423 17.64 3.69 14.10
N THR A 424 17.64 4.03 12.82
CA THR A 424 16.49 4.57 12.12
C THR A 424 15.73 3.43 11.42
N ASP A 425 14.42 3.35 11.66
CA ASP A 425 13.54 2.44 10.94
C ASP A 425 12.73 3.23 9.92
N GLN A 426 12.89 2.90 8.64
CA GLN A 426 12.20 3.55 7.51
C GLN A 426 11.38 2.55 6.70
N ARG A 427 11.12 1.37 7.25
CA ARG A 427 10.26 0.37 6.59
C ARG A 427 8.85 0.92 6.49
N VAL A 428 8.26 0.78 5.31
CA VAL A 428 6.91 1.26 5.04
C VAL A 428 5.99 0.06 4.85
N PHE A 429 4.95 -0.02 5.67
CA PHE A 429 4.00 -1.15 5.71
C PHE A 429 2.63 -0.81 5.10
N ASP A 430 2.46 0.39 4.55
CA ASP A 430 1.23 0.89 3.90
C ASP A 430 0.96 0.28 2.52
N ALA A 431 1.92 -0.48 2.01
CA ALA A 431 1.92 -1.00 0.66
C ALA A 431 0.88 -2.12 0.43
N PHE A 432 0.32 -2.67 1.51
CA PHE A 432 -0.78 -3.65 1.47
C PHE A 432 -2.13 -2.94 1.50
N MET A 433 -3.11 -3.45 0.75
CA MET A 433 -4.49 -3.00 0.91
C MET A 433 -4.95 -3.29 2.34
N ASN A 434 -5.39 -2.26 3.05
CA ASN A 434 -5.87 -2.37 4.41
C ASN A 434 -7.34 -1.91 4.49
N CYS A 435 -8.25 -2.87 4.54
CA CYS A 435 -9.68 -2.64 4.75
C CYS A 435 -10.11 -3.01 6.19
N GLU A 436 -9.16 -3.12 7.11
CA GLU A 436 -9.45 -3.36 8.53
C GLU A 436 -9.92 -2.07 9.21
N PRO A 437 -10.78 -2.15 10.24
CA PRO A 437 -11.20 -0.99 11.03
C PRO A 437 -10.00 -0.27 11.66
N THR A 438 -10.10 1.05 11.81
CA THR A 438 -9.02 1.91 12.36
C THR A 438 -8.54 1.49 13.76
N ASN A 439 -9.41 0.84 14.54
CA ASN A 439 -9.12 0.39 15.91
C ASN A 439 -8.52 -1.03 15.98
N GLN A 440 -8.34 -1.72 14.85
CA GLN A 440 -7.79 -3.08 14.77
C GLN A 440 -6.36 -3.07 14.20
N PRO A 441 -5.55 -4.10 14.48
CA PRO A 441 -4.25 -4.26 13.82
C PRO A 441 -4.44 -4.33 12.30
N THR A 442 -3.53 -3.70 11.57
CA THR A 442 -3.58 -3.68 10.10
C THR A 442 -3.43 -5.10 9.54
N PHE A 443 -3.94 -5.29 8.32
CA PHE A 443 -3.83 -6.60 7.67
C PHE A 443 -2.38 -7.06 7.48
N GLU A 444 -1.43 -6.13 7.26
CA GLU A 444 0.01 -6.45 7.17
C GLU A 444 0.51 -7.15 8.43
N GLU A 445 0.05 -6.76 9.62
CA GLU A 445 0.55 -7.31 10.88
C GLU A 445 0.25 -8.81 10.99
N ARG A 446 -0.90 -9.24 10.45
CA ARG A 446 -1.31 -10.65 10.42
C ARG A 446 -0.42 -11.50 9.51
N MET A 447 0.02 -10.91 8.41
CA MET A 447 0.89 -11.53 7.41
C MET A 447 2.37 -11.36 7.72
N ARG A 448 2.72 -10.64 8.80
CA ARG A 448 4.09 -10.39 9.21
C ARG A 448 4.79 -11.69 9.61
N LEU A 449 6.08 -11.78 9.26
CA LEU A 449 6.95 -12.91 9.58
C LEU A 449 7.52 -12.76 11.00
N GLY A 450 6.64 -12.77 11.99
CA GLY A 450 6.97 -12.59 13.40
C GLY A 450 7.10 -11.13 13.84
N PRO A 451 7.48 -10.89 15.10
CA PRO A 451 7.53 -9.54 15.68
C PRO A 451 8.60 -8.68 15.01
N LEU A 452 8.36 -7.37 14.99
CA LEU A 452 9.36 -6.41 14.54
C LEU A 452 10.61 -6.47 15.44
N PRO A 453 11.81 -6.39 14.86
CA PRO A 453 13.04 -6.39 15.63
C PRO A 453 13.07 -5.15 16.53
N ARG A 454 12.88 -5.34 17.84
CA ARG A 454 13.19 -4.33 18.85
C ARG A 454 14.71 -4.16 18.93
N VAL A 455 15.18 -3.05 19.50
CA VAL A 455 16.61 -2.71 19.68
C VAL A 455 17.46 -3.90 20.20
N ARG A 456 16.87 -4.83 20.96
CA ARG A 456 17.55 -6.01 21.51
C ARG A 456 17.67 -7.24 20.59
N TYR A 457 16.86 -7.38 19.53
CA TYR A 457 16.90 -8.57 18.67
C TYR A 457 18.17 -8.66 17.80
N SER A 458 18.76 -7.51 17.46
CA SER A 458 20.06 -7.42 16.81
C SER A 458 21.23 -7.74 17.73
N LEU A 459 21.06 -7.63 19.06
CA LEU A 459 22.11 -7.93 20.06
C LEU A 459 22.41 -9.43 20.13
N ILE A 460 21.37 -10.26 20.26
CA ILE A 460 21.50 -11.72 20.50
C ILE A 460 22.08 -12.45 19.28
N SER A 461 21.77 -11.97 18.06
CA SER A 461 22.26 -12.58 16.81
C SER A 461 23.73 -12.26 16.51
N VAL A 462 24.28 -11.20 17.12
CA VAL A 462 25.68 -10.79 16.96
C VAL A 462 26.57 -11.50 17.98
N GLU A 463 26.13 -11.64 19.24
CA GLU A 463 26.88 -12.34 20.29
C GLU A 463 27.12 -13.81 19.97
N THR A 464 26.13 -14.49 19.40
CA THR A 464 26.27 -15.88 18.94
C THR A 464 27.09 -16.04 17.67
N ALA A 465 27.29 -14.97 16.90
CA ALA A 465 28.09 -14.99 15.67
C ALA A 465 29.59 -14.74 15.91
N GLY A 466 29.99 -14.38 17.14
CA GLY A 466 31.38 -14.12 17.51
C GLY A 466 32.07 -15.23 18.30
N GLN A 467 31.42 -16.39 18.50
CA GLN A 467 31.91 -17.48 19.35
C GLN A 467 32.17 -18.81 18.62
N SER A 468 32.25 -18.83 17.28
CA SER A 468 32.61 -20.04 16.52
C SER A 468 33.70 -19.79 15.49
#